data_AF-A0AAF0VXQ2-F1
#
_entry.id   AF-A0AAF0VXQ2-F1
#
_cell.length_a   1.000
_cell.length_b   1.000
_cell.length_c   1.000
_cell.angle_alpha   90.00
_cell.angle_beta   90.00
_cell.angle_gamma   90.00
#
_symmetry.space_group_name_H-M   'P 1'
#
loop_
_entity.id
_entity.type
_entity.pdbx_description
1 polymer ?
#
loop_
_entity_poly.entity_id
_entity_poly.type
_entity_poly.pdbx_seq_one_letter_code
_entity_poly.pdbx_strand_id
1 'polypeptide(L)'
;MPAPEIIGRTKSNPYFRRAIASPEFEAVVEERELLLRRLTTLPAVEATEWPTVVNDQTLAAWEEAVVAEDAQTRARAVKHGRLTARLDALAGHFGSLAVDYARLCQSLDSDLHELMATVDEHVARLDGARSPDEIIAAGGDAVSAYNELRSLRTSYDLLREAQKWSTPSHMWVSSASRYFYDDPLASNLAIRNLDEIFPCWRDGRTSTVVISGDEPDPRPWPKDPVAQLIWLSTSAAEVWVPTEAQLNQLHAERRARRNAAAARETGRSAQQTPTSEYPKQTTRHPGTYRRAVPIENVG
;
A
#
# COMPACT_ATOMS: atom_id res chain seq x y z
N MET A 1 -2.28 6.50 12.28
CA MET A 1 -1.76 7.63 11.46
C MET A 1 -2.09 8.93 12.20
N PRO A 2 -1.12 9.82 12.45
CA PRO A 2 -1.37 11.09 13.15
C PRO A 2 -2.30 12.03 12.35
N ALA A 3 -3.15 12.77 13.05
CA ALA A 3 -4.16 13.65 12.43
C ALA A 3 -3.61 14.69 11.42
N PRO A 4 -2.47 15.37 11.64
CA PRO A 4 -1.90 16.27 10.64
C PRO A 4 -1.56 15.58 9.32
N GLU A 5 -1.15 14.31 9.36
CA GLU A 5 -0.85 13.52 8.17
C GLU A 5 -2.13 13.15 7.41
N ILE A 6 -3.19 12.73 8.11
CA ILE A 6 -4.51 12.47 7.51
C ILE A 6 -5.04 13.72 6.80
N ILE A 7 -4.99 14.88 7.46
CA ILE A 7 -5.44 16.17 6.90
C ILE A 7 -4.54 16.64 5.75
N GLY A 8 -3.23 16.35 5.79
CA GLY A 8 -2.34 16.61 4.66
C GLY A 8 -2.73 15.77 3.43
N ARG A 9 -2.93 14.47 3.64
CA ARG A 9 -3.34 13.50 2.62
C ARG A 9 -4.68 13.83 1.97
N THR A 10 -5.69 14.28 2.74
CA THR A 10 -6.99 14.72 2.16
C THR A 10 -6.91 16.05 1.41
N LYS A 11 -5.87 16.86 1.64
CA LYS A 11 -5.61 18.10 0.87
C LYS A 11 -4.86 17.81 -0.43
N SER A 12 -3.96 16.82 -0.45
CA SER A 12 -3.14 16.49 -1.62
C SER A 12 -3.75 15.45 -2.56
N ASN A 13 -4.70 14.63 -2.10
CA ASN A 13 -5.23 13.50 -2.87
C ASN A 13 -6.77 13.45 -2.84
N PRO A 14 -7.46 13.60 -3.98
CA PRO A 14 -8.93 13.67 -4.03
C PRO A 14 -9.59 12.30 -3.74
N TYR A 15 -8.96 11.19 -4.10
CA TYR A 15 -9.47 9.84 -3.85
C TYR A 15 -9.43 9.51 -2.36
N PHE A 16 -8.31 9.78 -1.69
CA PHE A 16 -8.22 9.63 -0.23
C PHE A 16 -9.22 10.53 0.50
N ARG A 17 -9.41 11.78 0.03
CA ARG A 17 -10.43 12.69 0.57
C ARG A 17 -11.85 12.13 0.41
N ARG A 18 -12.20 11.59 -0.77
CA ARG A 18 -13.51 10.98 -1.03
C ARG A 18 -13.74 9.75 -0.15
N ALA A 19 -12.76 8.86 -0.06
CA ALA A 19 -12.88 7.60 0.68
C ALA A 19 -12.99 7.76 2.21
N ILE A 20 -12.53 8.88 2.79
CA ILE A 20 -12.70 9.21 4.22
C ILE A 20 -13.86 10.20 4.48
N ALA A 21 -14.48 10.73 3.42
CA ALA A 21 -15.55 11.73 3.54
C ALA A 21 -16.72 11.18 4.34
N SER A 22 -17.05 11.87 5.43
CA SER A 22 -18.17 11.55 6.30
C SER A 22 -18.51 12.79 7.15
N PRO A 23 -19.77 13.00 7.55
CA PRO A 23 -20.14 14.14 8.40
C PRO A 23 -19.34 14.19 9.71
N GLU A 24 -18.99 13.01 10.25
CA GLU A 24 -18.15 12.84 11.43
C GLU A 24 -16.71 13.35 11.19
N PHE A 25 -16.09 12.97 10.07
CA PHE A 25 -14.76 13.44 9.70
C PHE A 25 -14.75 14.97 9.49
N GLU A 26 -15.76 15.52 8.80
CA GLU A 26 -15.87 16.95 8.56
C GLU A 26 -16.03 17.74 9.86
N ALA A 27 -16.89 17.29 10.77
CA ALA A 27 -17.05 17.91 12.09
C ALA A 27 -15.76 17.88 12.93
N VAL A 28 -15.00 16.78 12.88
CA VAL A 28 -13.71 16.65 13.60
C VAL A 28 -12.62 17.55 12.98
N VAL A 29 -12.64 17.76 11.66
CA VAL A 29 -11.78 18.77 10.99
C VAL A 29 -12.15 20.19 11.41
N GLU A 30 -13.44 20.54 11.37
CA GLU A 30 -13.92 21.87 11.75
C GLU A 30 -13.59 22.18 13.22
N GLU A 31 -13.84 21.24 14.14
CA GLU A 31 -13.53 21.41 15.55
C GLU A 31 -12.02 21.61 15.76
N ARG A 32 -11.17 20.84 15.07
CA ARG A 32 -9.72 21.02 15.13
C ARG A 32 -9.29 22.39 14.63
N GLU A 33 -9.85 22.90 13.54
CA GLU A 33 -9.54 24.23 13.02
C GLU A 33 -10.06 25.35 13.93
N LEU A 34 -11.21 25.16 14.59
CA LEU A 34 -11.71 26.06 15.62
C LEU A 34 -10.75 26.11 16.84
N LEU A 35 -10.34 24.95 17.35
CA LEU A 35 -9.44 24.84 18.50
C LEU A 35 -8.06 25.43 18.22
N LEU A 36 -7.48 25.17 17.04
CA LEU A 36 -6.22 25.79 16.62
C LEU A 36 -6.33 27.31 16.53
N ARG A 37 -7.40 27.85 15.92
CA ARG A 37 -7.67 29.29 15.90
C ARG A 37 -7.81 29.86 17.31
N ARG A 38 -8.46 29.15 18.24
CA ARG A 38 -8.59 29.59 19.65
C ARG A 38 -7.27 29.52 20.42
N LEU A 39 -6.38 28.59 20.08
CA LEU A 39 -5.05 28.48 20.68
C LEU A 39 -4.14 29.63 20.23
N THR A 40 -4.15 29.97 18.94
CA THR A 40 -3.35 31.09 18.39
C THR A 40 -3.88 32.47 18.75
N THR A 41 -5.20 32.60 18.99
CA THR A 41 -5.84 33.86 19.41
C THR A 41 -6.04 33.99 20.92
N LEU A 42 -5.44 33.11 21.73
CA LEU A 42 -5.55 33.17 23.18
C LEU A 42 -4.87 34.47 23.69
N PRO A 43 -5.60 35.41 24.34
CA PRO A 43 -5.05 36.70 24.72
C PRO A 43 -3.91 36.54 25.72
N ALA A 44 -2.83 37.31 25.54
CA ALA A 44 -1.69 37.34 26.44
C ALA A 44 -2.14 37.66 27.88
N VAL A 45 -1.32 37.28 28.87
CA VAL A 45 -1.46 37.85 30.22
C VAL A 45 -1.20 39.35 30.08
N GLU A 46 -2.08 40.18 30.63
CA GLU A 46 -1.91 41.63 30.57
C GLU A 46 -0.74 42.01 31.48
N ALA A 47 0.10 42.94 31.03
CA ALA A 47 1.22 43.41 31.82
C ALA A 47 0.67 44.10 33.08
N THR A 48 0.93 43.50 34.24
CA THR A 48 0.48 44.05 35.53
C THR A 48 1.31 45.28 35.86
N GLU A 49 0.66 46.39 36.23
CA GLU A 49 1.35 47.60 36.67
C GLU A 49 1.84 47.44 38.10
N TRP A 50 3.16 47.37 38.28
CA TRP A 50 3.79 47.18 39.58
C TRP A 50 4.06 48.51 40.29
N PRO A 51 3.78 48.63 41.60
CA PRO A 51 4.28 49.74 42.40
C PRO A 51 5.82 49.81 42.34
N THR A 52 6.37 50.94 41.89
CA THR A 52 7.83 51.13 41.76
C THR A 52 8.57 51.22 43.11
N VAL A 53 7.83 51.43 44.20
CA VAL A 53 8.34 51.39 45.57
C VAL A 53 7.33 50.63 46.43
N VAL A 54 7.79 49.60 47.16
CA VAL A 54 7.00 48.86 48.14
C VAL A 54 7.28 49.43 49.54
N ASN A 55 6.24 49.93 50.21
CA ASN A 55 6.24 50.44 51.57
C ASN A 55 4.85 50.21 52.20
N ASP A 56 4.66 50.55 53.48
CA ASP A 56 3.39 50.30 54.21
C ASP A 56 2.13 50.88 53.54
N GLN A 57 2.27 51.90 52.68
CA GLN A 57 1.15 52.51 51.94
C GLN A 57 0.89 51.84 50.58
N THR A 58 1.90 51.19 49.99
CA THR A 58 1.81 50.53 48.67
C THR A 58 1.80 49.00 48.74
N LEU A 59 2.07 48.42 49.92
CA LEU A 59 2.14 46.96 50.13
C LEU A 59 0.84 46.25 49.72
N ALA A 60 -0.32 46.76 50.14
CA ALA A 60 -1.61 46.17 49.77
C ALA A 60 -1.85 46.17 48.25
N ALA A 61 -1.51 47.27 47.56
CA ALA A 61 -1.61 47.36 46.10
C ALA A 61 -0.61 46.42 45.39
N TRP A 62 0.56 46.19 45.97
CA TRP A 62 1.52 45.20 45.48
C TRP A 62 1.00 43.76 45.68
N GLU A 63 0.41 43.44 46.83
CA GLU A 63 -0.20 42.13 47.10
C GLU A 63 -1.37 41.85 46.14
N GLU A 64 -2.24 42.84 45.90
CA GLU A 64 -3.32 42.76 44.91
C GLU A 64 -2.78 42.53 43.48
N ALA A 65 -1.70 43.22 43.10
CA ALA A 65 -1.05 43.04 41.80
C ALA A 65 -0.48 41.62 41.62
N VAL A 66 0.21 41.06 42.62
CA VAL A 66 0.72 39.67 42.61
C VAL A 66 -0.44 38.68 42.41
N VAL A 67 -1.53 38.84 43.17
CA VAL A 67 -2.69 37.95 43.08
C VAL A 67 -3.39 38.05 41.72
N ALA A 68 -3.49 39.25 41.15
CA ALA A 68 -4.07 39.47 39.83
C ALA A 68 -3.24 38.80 38.71
N GLU A 69 -1.92 38.98 38.70
CA GLU A 69 -1.04 38.37 37.69
C GLU A 69 -1.06 36.84 37.76
N ASP A 70 -0.97 36.26 38.95
CA ASP A 70 -1.04 34.81 39.15
C ASP A 70 -2.40 34.24 38.70
N ALA A 71 -3.50 34.93 39.03
CA ALA A 71 -4.84 34.53 38.58
C ALA A 71 -4.98 34.57 37.05
N GLN A 72 -4.51 35.62 36.38
CA GLN A 72 -4.50 35.70 34.91
C GLN A 72 -3.63 34.61 34.28
N THR A 73 -2.42 34.40 34.83
CA THR A 73 -1.46 33.39 34.36
C THR A 73 -2.04 31.99 34.47
N ARG A 74 -2.60 31.62 35.63
CA ARG A 74 -3.30 30.34 35.84
C ARG A 74 -4.50 30.20 34.92
N ALA A 75 -5.32 31.24 34.74
CA ALA A 75 -6.47 31.20 33.84
C ALA A 75 -6.07 30.96 32.38
N ARG A 76 -5.00 31.61 31.89
CA ARG A 76 -4.43 31.37 30.55
C ARG A 76 -3.87 29.95 30.44
N ALA A 77 -3.10 29.49 31.43
CA ALA A 77 -2.52 28.15 31.44
C ALA A 77 -3.59 27.04 31.42
N VAL A 78 -4.66 27.18 32.22
CA VAL A 78 -5.80 26.24 32.22
C VAL A 78 -6.51 26.24 30.87
N LYS A 79 -6.78 27.41 30.27
CA LYS A 79 -7.38 27.50 28.93
C LYS A 79 -6.51 26.82 27.88
N HIS A 80 -5.22 27.11 27.85
CA HIS A 80 -4.27 26.49 26.93
C HIS A 80 -4.23 24.97 27.11
N GLY A 81 -4.05 24.48 28.34
CA GLY A 81 -3.99 23.04 28.64
C GLY A 81 -5.26 22.29 28.24
N ARG A 82 -6.44 22.90 28.43
CA ARG A 82 -7.73 22.32 27.98
C ARG A 82 -7.86 22.26 26.46
N LEU A 83 -7.41 23.31 25.75
CA LEU A 83 -7.40 23.34 24.28
C LEU A 83 -6.43 22.28 23.71
N THR A 84 -5.22 22.18 24.27
CA THR A 84 -4.24 21.14 23.88
C THR A 84 -4.78 19.74 24.13
N ALA A 85 -5.29 19.44 25.33
CA ALA A 85 -5.85 18.14 25.65
C ALA A 85 -7.05 17.74 24.76
N ARG A 86 -7.85 18.71 24.30
CA ARG A 86 -8.91 18.44 23.32
C ARG A 86 -8.35 18.18 21.92
N LEU A 87 -7.33 18.90 21.48
CA LEU A 87 -6.63 18.62 20.21
C LEU A 87 -6.01 17.22 20.20
N ASP A 88 -5.43 16.77 21.32
CA ASP A 88 -4.89 15.41 21.47
C ASP A 88 -6.00 14.35 21.41
N ALA A 89 -7.15 14.61 22.06
CA ALA A 89 -8.32 13.73 21.98
C ALA A 89 -8.89 13.63 20.55
N LEU A 90 -8.95 14.74 19.81
CA LEU A 90 -9.33 14.72 18.39
C LEU A 90 -8.32 13.96 17.54
N ALA A 91 -7.02 14.02 17.86
CA ALA A 91 -6.00 13.24 17.15
C ALA A 91 -6.21 11.72 17.29
N GLY A 92 -6.67 11.26 18.46
CA GLY A 92 -7.14 9.89 18.65
C GLY A 92 -8.39 9.57 17.82
N HIS A 93 -9.35 10.48 17.75
CA HIS A 93 -10.60 10.32 16.98
C HIS A 93 -10.36 10.23 15.46
N PHE A 94 -9.45 11.04 14.91
CA PHE A 94 -8.97 10.88 13.53
C PHE A 94 -8.36 9.49 13.29
N GLY A 95 -7.65 8.96 14.29
CA GLY A 95 -7.14 7.59 14.27
C GLY A 95 -8.24 6.55 14.11
N SER A 96 -9.35 6.65 14.87
CA SER A 96 -10.46 5.72 14.77
C SER A 96 -11.28 5.86 13.48
N LEU A 97 -11.49 7.07 12.98
CA LEU A 97 -12.20 7.27 11.69
C LEU A 97 -11.41 6.71 10.50
N ALA A 98 -10.07 6.74 10.57
CA ALA A 98 -9.19 6.12 9.59
C ALA A 98 -9.04 4.58 9.75
N VAL A 99 -9.67 3.97 10.77
CA VAL A 99 -9.62 2.51 11.02
C VAL A 99 -10.80 1.77 10.36
N ASP A 100 -11.80 2.46 9.80
CA ASP A 100 -12.76 1.84 8.86
C ASP A 100 -12.13 1.62 7.48
N TYR A 101 -11.11 0.75 7.49
CA TYR A 101 -10.34 0.32 6.33
C TYR A 101 -11.21 -0.41 5.30
N ALA A 102 -12.27 -1.09 5.76
CA ALA A 102 -13.19 -1.79 4.88
C ALA A 102 -13.97 -0.82 3.99
N ARG A 103 -14.62 0.19 4.58
CA ARG A 103 -15.33 1.25 3.83
C ARG A 103 -14.38 2.05 2.92
N LEU A 104 -13.18 2.36 3.43
CA LEU A 104 -12.18 3.11 2.67
C LEU A 104 -11.75 2.32 1.41
N CYS A 105 -11.39 1.04 1.56
CA CYS A 105 -11.09 0.18 0.41
C CYS A 105 -12.26 0.05 -0.56
N GLN A 106 -13.50 -0.10 -0.08
CA GLN A 106 -14.68 -0.16 -0.95
C GLN A 106 -14.87 1.12 -1.78
N SER A 107 -14.66 2.30 -1.18
CA SER A 107 -14.72 3.57 -1.92
C SER A 107 -13.62 3.67 -2.98
N LEU A 108 -12.38 3.29 -2.64
CA LEU A 108 -11.26 3.31 -3.59
C LEU A 108 -11.40 2.25 -4.68
N ASP A 109 -12.02 1.11 -4.40
CA ASP A 109 -12.33 0.07 -5.38
C ASP A 109 -13.40 0.56 -6.37
N SER A 110 -14.44 1.25 -5.88
CA SER A 110 -15.45 1.91 -6.75
C SER A 110 -14.81 2.97 -7.64
N ASP A 111 -14.02 3.87 -7.05
CA ASP A 111 -13.28 4.91 -7.78
C ASP A 111 -12.33 4.31 -8.85
N LEU A 112 -11.77 3.12 -8.58
CA LEU A 112 -10.87 2.42 -9.51
C LEU A 112 -11.64 1.80 -10.67
N HIS A 113 -12.80 1.17 -10.41
CA HIS A 113 -13.65 0.63 -11.47
C HIS A 113 -14.21 1.75 -12.36
N GLU A 114 -14.64 2.88 -11.79
CA GLU A 114 -15.04 4.07 -12.55
C GLU A 114 -13.89 4.58 -13.44
N LEU A 115 -12.70 4.75 -12.88
CA LEU A 115 -11.52 5.21 -13.62
C LEU A 115 -11.14 4.25 -14.76
N MET A 116 -11.17 2.94 -14.50
CA MET A 116 -10.80 1.93 -15.50
C MET A 116 -11.83 1.81 -16.62
N ALA A 117 -13.13 1.99 -16.33
CA ALA A 117 -14.15 2.08 -17.38
C ALA A 117 -13.89 3.28 -18.31
N THR A 118 -13.52 4.44 -17.78
CA THR A 118 -13.09 5.58 -18.61
C THR A 118 -11.82 5.25 -19.41
N VAL A 119 -10.83 4.57 -18.80
CA VAL A 119 -9.63 4.11 -19.53
C VAL A 119 -10.02 3.21 -20.71
N ASP A 120 -10.93 2.26 -20.54
CA ASP A 120 -11.40 1.36 -21.60
C ASP A 120 -12.01 2.14 -22.78
N GLU A 121 -12.78 3.21 -22.51
CA GLU A 121 -13.33 4.09 -23.55
C GLU A 121 -12.24 4.79 -24.38
N HIS A 122 -11.17 5.28 -23.74
CA HIS A 122 -10.05 5.90 -24.47
C HIS A 122 -9.15 4.86 -25.16
N VAL A 123 -8.98 3.68 -24.57
CA VAL A 123 -8.23 2.56 -25.18
C VAL A 123 -8.92 2.07 -26.45
N ALA A 124 -10.25 2.00 -26.46
CA ALA A 124 -11.02 1.67 -27.67
C ALA A 124 -10.76 2.68 -28.81
N ARG A 125 -10.60 3.97 -28.49
CA ARG A 125 -10.27 5.04 -29.46
C ARG A 125 -8.83 5.00 -29.99
N LEU A 126 -7.95 4.17 -29.44
CA LEU A 126 -6.63 3.91 -30.04
C LEU A 126 -6.71 2.97 -31.25
N ASP A 127 -7.85 2.32 -31.51
CA ASP A 127 -8.07 1.36 -32.61
C ASP A 127 -6.95 0.31 -32.76
N GLY A 128 -6.47 -0.19 -31.61
CA GLY A 128 -5.41 -1.19 -31.55
C GLY A 128 -3.97 -0.67 -31.69
N ALA A 129 -3.75 0.64 -31.86
CA ALA A 129 -2.41 1.25 -31.81
C ALA A 129 -1.79 1.11 -30.41
N ARG A 130 -0.54 0.64 -30.34
CA ARG A 130 0.15 0.29 -29.07
C ARG A 130 1.49 1.00 -28.88
N SER A 131 2.04 1.58 -29.95
CA SER A 131 3.26 2.37 -29.95
C SER A 131 2.99 3.84 -30.34
N PRO A 132 3.87 4.79 -29.95
CA PRO A 132 3.74 6.18 -30.35
C PRO A 132 3.66 6.38 -31.87
N ASP A 133 4.40 5.60 -32.64
CA ASP A 133 4.41 5.69 -34.11
C ASP A 133 3.08 5.20 -34.72
N GLU A 134 2.50 4.11 -34.20
CA GLU A 134 1.16 3.65 -34.60
C GLU A 134 0.08 4.67 -34.22
N ILE A 135 0.18 5.30 -33.04
CA ILE A 135 -0.77 6.33 -32.58
C ILE A 135 -0.70 7.57 -33.48
N ILE A 136 0.51 8.00 -33.87
CA ILE A 136 0.70 9.10 -34.83
C ILE A 136 0.16 8.73 -36.22
N ALA A 137 0.36 7.49 -36.67
CA ALA A 137 -0.13 7.00 -37.95
C ALA A 137 -1.67 6.84 -38.00
N ALA A 138 -2.29 6.43 -36.89
CA ALA A 138 -3.75 6.36 -36.73
C ALA A 138 -4.41 7.76 -36.72
N GLY A 139 -3.66 8.79 -36.35
CA GLY A 139 -4.05 10.19 -36.54
C GLY A 139 -4.76 10.82 -35.35
N GLY A 140 -5.56 11.86 -35.63
CA GLY A 140 -5.96 12.86 -34.64
C GLY A 140 -6.69 12.33 -33.41
N ASP A 141 -7.62 11.38 -33.57
CA ASP A 141 -8.40 10.87 -32.42
C ASP A 141 -7.55 9.98 -31.51
N ALA A 142 -6.74 9.08 -32.07
CA ALA A 142 -5.81 8.24 -31.32
C ALA A 142 -4.78 9.10 -30.55
N VAL A 143 -4.28 10.17 -31.16
CA VAL A 143 -3.39 11.14 -30.49
C VAL A 143 -4.11 11.88 -29.35
N SER A 144 -5.39 12.23 -29.51
CA SER A 144 -6.19 12.84 -28.42
C SER A 144 -6.41 11.86 -27.27
N ALA A 145 -6.88 10.65 -27.58
CA ALA A 145 -7.11 9.58 -26.61
C ALA A 145 -5.84 9.22 -25.82
N TYR A 146 -4.67 9.18 -26.47
CA TYR A 146 -3.39 8.94 -25.79
C TYR A 146 -3.00 10.07 -24.82
N ASN A 147 -3.30 11.33 -25.16
CA ASN A 147 -3.06 12.47 -24.25
C ASN A 147 -4.07 12.51 -23.10
N GLU A 148 -5.30 12.06 -23.32
CA GLU A 148 -6.31 11.88 -22.28
C GLU A 148 -5.90 10.75 -21.32
N LEU A 149 -5.40 9.62 -21.83
CA LEU A 149 -4.84 8.51 -21.04
C LEU A 149 -3.65 8.92 -20.16
N ARG A 150 -2.81 9.89 -20.58
CA ARG A 150 -1.76 10.47 -19.71
C ARG A 150 -2.34 11.18 -18.47
N SER A 151 -3.48 11.85 -18.63
CA SER A 151 -4.18 12.50 -17.52
C SER A 151 -4.82 11.47 -16.60
N LEU A 152 -5.47 10.44 -17.17
CA LEU A 152 -6.03 9.32 -16.40
C LEU A 152 -4.94 8.51 -15.68
N ARG A 153 -3.72 8.44 -16.21
CA ARG A 153 -2.60 7.82 -15.50
C ARG A 153 -2.26 8.56 -14.20
N THR A 154 -2.29 9.89 -14.21
CA THR A 154 -2.09 10.68 -12.98
C THR A 154 -3.18 10.38 -11.95
N SER A 155 -4.43 10.25 -12.40
CA SER A 155 -5.55 9.80 -11.55
C SER A 155 -5.35 8.40 -10.97
N TYR A 156 -4.87 7.45 -11.79
CA TYR A 156 -4.56 6.08 -11.36
C TYR A 156 -3.47 6.05 -10.28
N ASP A 157 -2.39 6.82 -10.48
CA ASP A 157 -1.28 6.90 -9.52
C ASP A 157 -1.73 7.52 -8.19
N LEU A 158 -2.56 8.57 -8.22
CA LEU A 158 -3.18 9.14 -7.02
C LEU A 158 -4.07 8.12 -6.30
N LEU A 159 -4.86 7.32 -7.02
CA LEU A 159 -5.69 6.27 -6.41
C LEU A 159 -4.82 5.18 -5.76
N ARG A 160 -3.78 4.71 -6.44
CA ARG A 160 -2.83 3.73 -5.89
C ARG A 160 -2.04 4.29 -4.69
N GLU A 161 -1.75 5.59 -4.68
CA GLU A 161 -1.18 6.27 -3.51
C GLU A 161 -2.17 6.28 -2.34
N ALA A 162 -3.45 6.62 -2.57
CA ALA A 162 -4.49 6.57 -1.54
C ALA A 162 -4.67 5.15 -0.97
N GLN A 163 -4.62 4.12 -1.82
CA GLN A 163 -4.60 2.72 -1.40
C GLN A 163 -3.38 2.41 -0.53
N LYS A 164 -2.18 2.84 -0.94
CA LYS A 164 -0.92 2.64 -0.22
C LYS A 164 -0.93 3.29 1.16
N TRP A 165 -1.49 4.49 1.27
CA TRP A 165 -1.67 5.23 2.52
C TRP A 165 -2.62 4.58 3.51
N SER A 166 -3.62 3.87 3.00
CA SER A 166 -4.71 3.29 3.79
C SER A 166 -4.44 1.84 4.18
N THR A 167 -3.72 1.10 3.35
CA THR A 167 -3.42 -0.32 3.56
C THR A 167 -2.31 -0.51 4.61
N PRO A 168 -2.55 -1.29 5.68
CA PRO A 168 -1.55 -1.63 6.69
C PRO A 168 -0.24 -2.14 6.08
N SER A 169 0.91 -1.65 6.57
CA SER A 169 2.22 -1.95 5.99
C SER A 169 2.56 -3.45 5.94
N HIS A 170 2.05 -4.25 6.88
CA HIS A 170 2.25 -5.69 6.89
C HIS A 170 1.55 -6.38 5.69
N MET A 171 0.39 -5.88 5.25
CA MET A 171 -0.31 -6.40 4.07
C MET A 171 0.48 -6.13 2.79
N TRP A 172 1.15 -4.98 2.67
CA TRP A 172 2.07 -4.73 1.55
C TRP A 172 3.21 -5.74 1.52
N VAL A 173 3.87 -5.98 2.66
CA VAL A 173 4.99 -6.93 2.78
C VAL A 173 4.59 -8.37 2.45
N SER A 174 3.40 -8.83 2.83
CA SER A 174 2.92 -10.18 2.48
C SER A 174 2.39 -10.31 1.04
N SER A 175 1.89 -9.21 0.47
CA SER A 175 1.22 -9.20 -0.83
C SER A 175 2.13 -8.95 -2.00
N ALA A 176 3.22 -8.20 -1.82
CA ALA A 176 4.19 -7.89 -2.87
C ALA A 176 5.06 -9.10 -3.24
N SER A 177 5.70 -9.02 -4.40
CA SER A 177 6.81 -9.90 -4.78
C SER A 177 8.06 -9.53 -3.98
N ARG A 178 8.82 -10.54 -3.57
CA ARG A 178 10.18 -10.35 -3.03
C ARG A 178 11.24 -10.13 -4.13
N TYR A 179 10.88 -10.38 -5.39
CA TYR A 179 11.79 -10.28 -6.55
C TYR A 179 11.59 -8.98 -7.32
N PHE A 180 10.35 -8.50 -7.41
CA PHE A 180 9.96 -7.26 -8.09
C PHE A 180 9.49 -6.23 -7.05
N TYR A 181 10.34 -5.94 -6.05
CA TYR A 181 10.00 -5.07 -4.92
C TYR A 181 9.87 -3.59 -5.31
N ASP A 182 10.43 -3.23 -6.47
CA ASP A 182 10.32 -1.92 -7.14
C ASP A 182 8.97 -1.72 -7.83
N ASP A 183 8.19 -2.80 -8.03
CA ASP A 183 7.01 -2.80 -8.89
C ASP A 183 5.68 -2.91 -8.11
N PRO A 184 4.86 -1.84 -8.06
CA PRO A 184 3.56 -1.88 -7.41
C PRO A 184 2.57 -2.88 -8.02
N LEU A 185 2.68 -3.21 -9.31
CA LEU A 185 1.80 -4.20 -9.96
C LEU A 185 2.17 -5.64 -9.62
N ALA A 186 3.42 -5.91 -9.23
CA ALA A 186 3.85 -7.21 -8.72
C ALA A 186 3.37 -7.44 -7.28
N SER A 187 2.07 -7.23 -7.03
CA SER A 187 1.43 -7.34 -5.73
C SER A 187 -0.02 -7.81 -5.84
N ASN A 188 -0.43 -8.70 -4.93
CA ASN A 188 -1.84 -9.08 -4.77
C ASN A 188 -2.74 -7.90 -4.39
N LEU A 189 -2.20 -6.77 -3.95
CA LEU A 189 -2.98 -5.55 -3.68
C LEU A 189 -3.32 -4.77 -4.96
N ALA A 190 -2.56 -4.96 -6.03
CA ALA A 190 -2.80 -4.26 -7.30
C ALA A 190 -3.66 -5.10 -8.26
N ILE A 191 -3.35 -6.40 -8.37
CA ILE A 191 -4.00 -7.32 -9.31
C ILE A 191 -4.42 -8.62 -8.59
N ARG A 192 -5.70 -8.98 -8.67
CA ARG A 192 -6.31 -10.12 -7.96
C ARG A 192 -5.90 -11.48 -8.53
N ASN A 193 -5.84 -11.60 -9.86
CA ASN A 193 -5.51 -12.83 -10.57
C ASN A 193 -4.04 -12.90 -11.04
N LEU A 194 -3.13 -12.24 -10.31
CA LEU A 194 -1.71 -12.14 -10.68
C LEU A 194 -1.00 -13.51 -10.87
N ASP A 195 -1.42 -14.55 -10.13
CA ASP A 195 -0.93 -15.93 -10.29
C ASP A 195 -1.27 -16.55 -11.66
N GLU A 196 -2.22 -15.98 -12.41
CA GLU A 196 -2.74 -16.53 -13.66
C GLU A 196 -2.16 -15.79 -14.88
N ILE A 197 -1.97 -14.48 -14.78
CA ILE A 197 -1.34 -13.66 -15.82
C ILE A 197 0.20 -13.68 -15.77
N PHE A 198 0.80 -13.92 -14.59
CA PHE A 198 2.26 -13.99 -14.42
C PHE A 198 2.65 -15.07 -13.39
N PRO A 199 2.50 -16.38 -13.67
CA PRO A 199 2.57 -17.43 -12.64
C PRO A 199 3.84 -17.46 -11.76
N CYS A 200 5.00 -17.05 -12.28
CA CYS A 200 6.29 -17.02 -11.56
C CYS A 200 6.60 -15.69 -10.84
N TRP A 201 5.65 -14.76 -10.75
CA TRP A 201 5.85 -13.44 -10.12
C TRP A 201 6.33 -13.50 -8.65
N ARG A 202 6.07 -14.61 -7.94
CA ARG A 202 6.47 -14.83 -6.54
C ARG A 202 7.76 -15.63 -6.32
N ASP A 203 8.22 -16.39 -7.30
CA ASP A 203 9.44 -17.21 -7.20
C ASP A 203 10.60 -16.71 -8.05
N GLY A 204 10.36 -15.69 -8.89
CA GLY A 204 11.38 -15.01 -9.70
C GLY A 204 11.97 -15.90 -10.79
N ARG A 205 11.34 -17.05 -11.07
CA ARG A 205 11.86 -18.02 -12.04
C ARG A 205 11.42 -17.62 -13.44
N THR A 206 12.33 -16.99 -14.17
CA THR A 206 12.21 -16.82 -15.62
C THR A 206 12.47 -18.17 -16.29
N SER A 207 11.69 -18.55 -17.31
CA SER A 207 11.95 -19.74 -18.13
C SER A 207 13.00 -19.49 -19.22
N THR A 208 13.64 -18.32 -19.17
CA THR A 208 14.44 -17.74 -20.25
C THR A 208 15.93 -17.97 -19.99
N VAL A 209 16.57 -18.83 -20.78
CA VAL A 209 18.02 -19.02 -20.71
C VAL A 209 18.71 -17.89 -21.47
N VAL A 210 19.35 -16.98 -20.75
CA VAL A 210 20.13 -15.88 -21.34
C VAL A 210 21.49 -16.41 -21.79
N ILE A 211 21.73 -16.44 -23.10
CA ILE A 211 22.99 -16.92 -23.69
C ILE A 211 24.06 -15.80 -23.71
N SER A 212 23.63 -14.55 -23.86
CA SER A 212 24.47 -13.34 -23.73
C SER A 212 23.61 -12.08 -23.67
N GLY A 213 24.02 -11.07 -22.90
CA GLY A 213 23.33 -9.78 -22.75
C GLY A 213 22.67 -9.61 -21.38
N ASP A 214 21.94 -8.50 -21.21
CA ASP A 214 21.13 -8.26 -20.00
C ASP A 214 19.95 -9.25 -19.93
N GLU A 215 19.55 -9.64 -18.72
CA GLU A 215 18.38 -10.51 -18.54
C GLU A 215 17.10 -9.77 -18.98
N PRO A 216 16.29 -10.34 -19.90
CA PRO A 216 15.06 -9.70 -20.35
C PRO A 216 14.07 -9.60 -19.20
N ASP A 217 13.44 -8.43 -19.07
CA ASP A 217 12.45 -8.19 -18.02
C ASP A 217 11.28 -9.19 -18.16
N PRO A 218 11.04 -10.06 -17.17
CA PRO A 218 10.05 -11.13 -17.28
C PRO A 218 8.61 -10.64 -17.02
N ARG A 219 8.43 -9.38 -16.63
CA ARG A 219 7.11 -8.80 -16.37
C ARG A 219 6.31 -8.71 -17.68
N PRO A 220 5.05 -9.16 -17.72
CA PRO A 220 4.23 -9.11 -18.93
C PRO A 220 3.67 -7.70 -19.24
N TRP A 221 3.85 -6.73 -18.33
CA TRP A 221 3.42 -5.35 -18.51
C TRP A 221 4.59 -4.43 -18.92
N PRO A 222 4.34 -3.41 -19.76
CA PRO A 222 5.37 -2.46 -20.17
C PRO A 222 5.77 -1.50 -19.03
N LYS A 223 6.96 -0.89 -19.17
CA LYS A 223 7.51 0.10 -18.21
C LYS A 223 6.98 1.51 -18.40
N ASP A 224 6.50 1.86 -19.59
CA ASP A 224 5.88 3.17 -19.81
C ASP A 224 4.56 3.26 -19.02
N PRO A 225 4.33 4.30 -18.20
CA PRO A 225 3.14 4.38 -17.35
C PRO A 225 1.80 4.40 -18.10
N VAL A 226 1.76 4.92 -19.34
CA VAL A 226 0.53 4.99 -20.14
C VAL A 226 0.31 3.65 -20.83
N ALA A 227 1.35 3.05 -21.42
CA ALA A 227 1.30 1.70 -21.97
C ALA A 227 0.93 0.67 -20.89
N GLN A 228 1.35 0.88 -19.63
CA GLN A 228 0.96 0.04 -18.50
C GLN A 228 -0.56 0.16 -18.22
N LEU A 229 -1.13 1.35 -18.35
CA LEU A 229 -2.58 1.58 -18.18
C LEU A 229 -3.38 0.93 -19.33
N ILE A 230 -2.90 1.06 -20.57
CA ILE A 230 -3.44 0.35 -21.75
C ILE A 230 -3.36 -1.17 -21.55
N TRP A 231 -2.26 -1.69 -20.98
CA TRP A 231 -2.12 -3.12 -20.68
C TRP A 231 -3.09 -3.59 -19.60
N LEU A 232 -3.35 -2.80 -18.55
CA LEU A 232 -4.33 -3.14 -17.52
C LEU A 232 -5.75 -3.24 -18.09
N SER A 233 -6.10 -2.37 -19.05
CA SER A 233 -7.38 -2.38 -19.76
C SER A 233 -7.52 -3.53 -20.78
N THR A 234 -6.46 -3.82 -21.55
CA THR A 234 -6.51 -4.78 -22.66
C THR A 234 -6.12 -6.22 -22.31
N SER A 235 -5.58 -6.46 -21.11
CA SER A 235 -5.23 -7.79 -20.63
C SER A 235 -6.35 -8.39 -19.77
N ALA A 236 -6.17 -9.65 -19.35
CA ALA A 236 -7.07 -10.28 -18.39
C ALA A 236 -6.80 -9.86 -16.93
N ALA A 237 -6.10 -8.75 -16.66
CA ALA A 237 -5.71 -8.35 -15.31
C ALA A 237 -6.89 -7.84 -14.48
N GLU A 238 -7.25 -8.56 -13.41
CA GLU A 238 -8.27 -8.12 -12.46
C GLU A 238 -7.69 -7.06 -11.51
N VAL A 239 -7.73 -5.78 -11.90
CA VAL A 239 -7.39 -4.65 -11.02
C VAL A 239 -8.43 -4.48 -9.92
N TRP A 240 -7.96 -4.19 -8.69
CA TRP A 240 -8.83 -4.04 -7.52
C TRP A 240 -8.15 -3.27 -6.37
N VAL A 241 -8.92 -2.88 -5.36
CA VAL A 241 -8.48 -2.38 -4.06
C VAL A 241 -9.07 -3.25 -2.94
N PRO A 242 -8.38 -4.34 -2.53
CA PRO A 242 -8.94 -5.30 -1.59
C PRO A 242 -9.05 -4.78 -0.17
N THR A 243 -10.12 -5.18 0.52
CA THR A 243 -10.16 -5.23 1.99
C THR A 243 -9.28 -6.38 2.52
N GLU A 244 -8.93 -6.33 3.81
CA GLU A 244 -8.18 -7.41 4.47
C GLU A 244 -8.90 -8.77 4.38
N ALA A 245 -10.24 -8.77 4.53
CA ALA A 245 -11.06 -9.97 4.41
C ALA A 245 -10.97 -10.60 3.01
N GLN A 246 -11.08 -9.80 1.95
CA GLN A 246 -10.96 -10.27 0.56
C GLN A 246 -9.54 -10.77 0.25
N LEU A 247 -8.50 -10.11 0.76
CA LEU A 247 -7.11 -10.56 0.60
C LEU A 247 -6.87 -11.90 1.33
N ASN A 248 -7.38 -12.04 2.55
CA ASN A 248 -7.31 -13.28 3.32
C ASN A 248 -8.07 -14.43 2.64
N GLN A 249 -9.23 -14.16 2.06
CA GLN A 249 -9.98 -15.11 1.23
C GLN A 249 -9.17 -15.54 0.00
N LEU A 250 -8.63 -14.61 -0.78
CA LEU A 250 -7.78 -14.89 -1.95
C LEU A 250 -6.57 -15.78 -1.57
N HIS A 251 -5.93 -15.50 -0.42
CA HIS A 251 -4.86 -16.35 0.09
C HIS A 251 -5.33 -17.75 0.53
N ALA A 252 -6.54 -17.87 1.08
CA ALA A 252 -7.12 -19.16 1.44
C ALA A 252 -7.46 -20.01 0.20
N GLU A 253 -8.09 -19.41 -0.80
CA GLU A 253 -8.39 -20.04 -2.10
C GLU A 253 -7.12 -20.55 -2.78
N ARG A 254 -6.06 -19.71 -2.84
CA ARG A 254 -4.76 -20.10 -3.41
C ARG A 254 -4.02 -21.17 -2.60
N ARG A 255 -4.24 -21.28 -1.29
CA ARG A 255 -3.76 -22.42 -0.47
C ARG A 255 -4.55 -23.69 -0.81
N ALA A 256 -5.88 -23.60 -0.89
CA ALA A 256 -6.75 -24.72 -1.25
C ALA A 256 -6.43 -25.29 -2.64
N ARG A 257 -6.25 -24.42 -3.67
CA ARG A 257 -5.85 -24.84 -5.03
C ARG A 257 -4.54 -25.64 -5.02
N ARG A 258 -3.51 -25.17 -4.32
CA ARG A 258 -2.20 -25.86 -4.21
C ARG A 258 -2.29 -27.18 -3.46
N ASN A 259 -3.01 -27.23 -2.35
CA ASN A 259 -3.21 -28.47 -1.59
C ASN A 259 -3.96 -29.53 -2.42
N ALA A 260 -4.98 -29.12 -3.18
CA ALA A 260 -5.72 -30.01 -4.08
C ALA A 260 -4.86 -30.52 -5.25
N ALA A 261 -3.96 -29.69 -5.79
CA ALA A 261 -3.00 -30.12 -6.81
C ALA A 261 -2.01 -31.15 -6.27
N ALA A 262 -1.39 -30.88 -5.12
CA ALA A 262 -0.45 -31.80 -4.47
C ALA A 262 -1.09 -33.16 -4.14
N ALA A 263 -2.33 -33.16 -3.61
CA ALA A 263 -3.05 -34.40 -3.31
C ALA A 263 -3.34 -35.26 -4.56
N ARG A 264 -3.61 -34.65 -5.71
CA ARG A 264 -3.77 -35.37 -6.99
C ARG A 264 -2.45 -36.01 -7.44
N GLU A 265 -1.34 -35.31 -7.25
CA GLU A 265 -0.01 -35.82 -7.59
C GLU A 265 0.38 -37.00 -6.69
N THR A 266 0.16 -36.91 -5.37
CA THR A 266 0.44 -38.03 -4.44
C THR A 266 -0.46 -39.25 -4.72
N GLY A 267 -1.76 -39.01 -4.98
CA GLY A 267 -2.70 -40.08 -5.32
C GLY A 267 -2.36 -40.80 -6.62
N ARG A 268 -1.85 -40.07 -7.63
CA ARG A 268 -1.39 -40.64 -8.90
C ARG A 268 -0.11 -41.45 -8.73
N SER A 269 0.82 -41.00 -7.90
CA SER A 269 2.05 -41.76 -7.57
C SER A 269 1.75 -43.08 -6.84
N ALA A 270 0.74 -43.10 -5.95
CA ALA A 270 0.33 -44.32 -5.24
C ALA A 270 -0.29 -45.40 -6.14
N GLN A 271 -0.83 -45.03 -7.31
CA GLN A 271 -1.39 -45.98 -8.29
C GLN A 271 -0.39 -46.45 -9.35
N GLN A 272 0.82 -45.88 -9.40
CA GLN A 272 1.84 -46.18 -10.44
C GLN A 272 3.04 -46.98 -9.92
N THR A 273 2.93 -47.65 -8.78
CA THR A 273 3.83 -48.77 -8.43
C THR A 273 3.16 -50.10 -8.77
N PRO A 274 3.24 -50.60 -10.03
CA PRO A 274 3.07 -52.02 -10.24
C PRO A 274 4.15 -52.73 -9.41
N THR A 275 3.74 -53.63 -8.54
CA THR A 275 4.65 -54.44 -7.74
C THR A 275 5.39 -55.37 -8.69
N SER A 276 6.51 -54.90 -9.24
CA SER A 276 7.31 -55.66 -10.16
C SER A 276 7.99 -56.78 -9.36
N GLU A 277 7.36 -57.95 -9.37
CA GLU A 277 7.93 -59.21 -8.91
C GLU A 277 9.12 -59.58 -9.82
N TYR A 278 10.25 -58.91 -9.63
CA TYR A 278 11.53 -59.39 -10.15
C TYR A 278 11.89 -60.68 -9.41
N PRO A 279 11.98 -61.84 -10.10
CA PRO A 279 12.36 -63.08 -9.45
C PRO A 279 13.80 -62.97 -8.94
N LYS A 280 14.00 -63.35 -7.68
CA LYS A 280 15.30 -63.33 -7.01
C LYS A 280 16.29 -64.26 -7.71
N GLN A 281 17.12 -63.72 -8.62
CA GLN A 281 18.26 -64.47 -9.15
C GLN A 281 19.35 -64.57 -8.09
N THR A 282 19.45 -65.75 -7.47
CA THR A 282 20.54 -66.10 -6.56
C THR A 282 21.82 -66.42 -7.33
N THR A 283 22.61 -65.39 -7.66
CA THR A 283 23.98 -65.57 -8.15
C THR A 283 24.94 -65.82 -6.99
N ARG A 284 25.47 -67.05 -6.91
CA ARG A 284 26.56 -67.41 -6.01
C ARG A 284 27.85 -66.73 -6.45
N HIS A 285 28.50 -66.01 -5.55
CA HIS A 285 29.92 -65.66 -5.70
C HIS A 285 30.83 -66.80 -5.22
N PRO A 286 31.77 -67.24 -6.07
CA PRO A 286 33.19 -67.32 -5.75
C PRO A 286 33.88 -66.05 -6.30
N GLY A 287 35.01 -65.57 -5.78
CA GLY A 287 35.86 -66.12 -4.74
C GLY A 287 37.33 -65.82 -5.03
N THR A 288 37.93 -65.01 -4.16
CA THR A 288 39.39 -64.93 -3.85
C THR A 288 40.37 -64.13 -4.72
N TYR A 289 41.30 -63.47 -4.01
CA TYR A 289 42.65 -63.01 -4.39
C TYR A 289 42.78 -61.80 -5.36
N ARG A 290 43.80 -60.90 -5.25
CA ARG A 290 44.99 -60.81 -4.37
C ARG A 290 45.58 -59.38 -4.32
N ARG A 291 46.24 -59.00 -3.20
CA ARG A 291 47.37 -58.03 -3.01
C ARG A 291 47.20 -56.56 -3.52
N ALA A 292 47.31 -55.55 -2.66
CA ALA A 292 48.54 -54.90 -2.10
C ALA A 292 49.25 -53.99 -3.14
N VAL A 293 49.75 -52.78 -2.83
CA VAL A 293 50.64 -52.29 -1.75
C VAL A 293 50.39 -50.76 -1.52
N PRO A 294 50.70 -50.15 -0.34
CA PRO A 294 50.36 -48.74 -0.03
C PRO A 294 51.44 -47.71 -0.41
N ILE A 295 51.10 -46.42 -0.36
CA ILE A 295 52.04 -45.28 -0.37
C ILE A 295 51.58 -44.22 0.64
N GLU A 296 52.57 -43.59 1.27
CA GLU A 296 52.48 -42.47 2.21
C GLU A 296 53.29 -41.26 1.65
N ASN A 297 53.28 -40.04 2.19
CA ASN A 297 52.62 -39.50 3.39
C ASN A 297 52.50 -37.96 3.25
N VAL A 298 51.74 -37.30 4.14
CA VAL A 298 51.84 -35.87 4.50
C VAL A 298 51.50 -34.80 3.44
N GLY A 299 50.75 -33.77 3.88
CA GLY A 299 50.41 -32.55 3.14
C GLY A 299 49.39 -31.73 3.91
#